data_AF-A0A7S1GF87-F1
#
_entry.id   AF-A0A7S1GF87-F1
#
_cell.length_a   1.000
_cell.length_b   1.000
_cell.length_c   1.000
_cell.angle_alpha   90.00
_cell.angle_beta   90.00
_cell.angle_gamma   90.00
#
_symmetry.space_group_name_H-M   'P 1'
#
loop_
_entity.id
_entity.type
_entity.pdbx_description
1 polymer ?
#
loop_
_entity_poly.entity_id
_entity_poly.type
_entity_poly.pdbx_seq_one_letter_code
_entity_poly.pdbx_strand_id
1 'polypeptide(L)'
;VDKKLKESKQMYKTVEDVLASSEGAKSSIQTIIDMRGPQKRVINDIGLSGLKEEQLAHEGPMPELQHNMRLLVDMTESEIKKVDARIRHSKDTRLLLEKEMKRLEEEKGEAENHMETFSLVASVGRK
;
A
#
# COMPACT_ATOMS: atom_id res chain seq x y z
N VAL A 1 14.00 -39.51 -48.83
CA VAL A 1 13.91 -40.19 -47.52
C VAL A 1 13.81 -39.11 -46.46
N ASP A 2 12.63 -38.99 -45.89
CA ASP A 2 12.10 -37.79 -45.23
C ASP A 2 12.69 -37.56 -43.83
N LYS A 3 13.08 -36.31 -43.54
CA LYS A 3 13.48 -35.84 -42.20
C LYS A 3 12.21 -35.55 -41.39
N LYS A 4 11.77 -36.48 -40.54
CA LYS A 4 10.71 -36.23 -39.55
C LYS A 4 11.22 -35.29 -38.45
N LEU A 5 10.57 -34.14 -38.28
CA LEU A 5 10.74 -33.27 -37.12
C LEU A 5 10.32 -34.03 -35.85
N LYS A 6 11.20 -34.06 -34.85
CA LYS A 6 10.99 -34.76 -33.58
C LYS A 6 10.40 -33.75 -32.61
N GLU A 7 9.08 -33.72 -32.49
CA GLU A 7 8.39 -32.94 -31.46
C GLU A 7 8.80 -33.47 -30.08
N SER A 8 9.46 -32.63 -29.27
CA SER A 8 9.81 -32.98 -27.90
C SER A 8 8.53 -33.05 -27.08
N LYS A 9 8.06 -34.26 -26.78
CA LYS A 9 6.93 -34.49 -25.87
C LYS A 9 7.25 -33.83 -24.53
N GLN A 10 6.51 -32.79 -24.18
CA GLN A 10 6.57 -32.24 -22.83
C GLN A 10 5.98 -33.29 -21.88
N MET A 11 6.85 -33.83 -21.03
CA MET A 11 6.49 -34.85 -20.06
C MET A 11 6.15 -34.12 -18.77
N TYR A 12 4.87 -34.10 -18.41
CA TYR A 12 4.42 -33.52 -17.15
C TYR A 12 4.86 -34.43 -16.00
N LYS A 13 5.56 -33.87 -15.01
CA LYS A 13 5.93 -34.55 -13.77
C LYS A 13 5.13 -33.97 -12.61
N THR A 14 4.76 -34.82 -11.67
CA THR A 14 4.15 -34.40 -10.41
C THR A 14 5.20 -33.72 -9.52
N VAL A 15 4.73 -32.91 -8.57
CA VAL A 15 5.59 -32.15 -7.65
C VAL A 15 6.50 -33.09 -6.85
N GLU A 16 5.95 -34.23 -6.44
CA GLU A 16 6.65 -35.31 -5.72
C GLU A 16 7.80 -35.91 -6.56
N ASP A 17 7.58 -36.16 -7.86
CA ASP A 17 8.61 -36.69 -8.77
C ASP A 17 9.76 -35.70 -9.01
N VAL A 18 9.45 -34.39 -9.02
CA VAL A 18 10.46 -33.34 -9.16
C VAL A 18 11.31 -33.26 -7.89
N LEU A 19 10.67 -33.28 -6.72
CA LEU A 19 11.34 -33.30 -5.41
C LEU A 19 12.25 -34.53 -5.26
N ALA A 20 11.75 -35.74 -5.55
CA ALA A 20 12.53 -36.97 -5.47
C ALA A 20 13.72 -36.99 -6.46
N SER A 21 13.57 -36.40 -7.65
CA SER A 21 14.70 -36.28 -8.60
C SER A 21 15.74 -35.23 -8.17
N SER A 22 15.34 -34.25 -7.37
CA SER A 22 16.21 -33.19 -6.83
C SER A 22 17.00 -33.63 -5.60
N GLU A 23 16.64 -34.74 -4.94
CA GLU A 23 17.41 -35.30 -3.82
C GLU A 23 18.79 -35.83 -4.26
N GLY A 24 18.95 -36.15 -5.55
CA GLY A 24 20.24 -36.55 -6.15
C GLY A 24 20.86 -35.52 -7.10
N ALA A 25 20.06 -34.62 -7.66
CA ALA A 25 20.56 -33.50 -8.45
C ALA A 25 20.92 -32.37 -7.48
N LYS A 26 22.20 -32.30 -7.08
CA LYS A 26 22.79 -31.06 -6.59
C LYS A 26 22.39 -30.00 -7.61
N SER A 27 21.40 -29.17 -7.27
CA SER A 27 21.22 -27.89 -7.93
C SER A 27 22.63 -27.31 -7.99
N SER A 28 23.02 -26.76 -9.14
CA SER A 28 24.31 -26.10 -9.25
C SER A 28 24.26 -24.91 -8.29
N ILE A 29 24.52 -25.19 -7.02
CA ILE A 29 24.74 -24.27 -5.93
C ILE A 29 25.90 -23.47 -6.45
N GLN A 30 25.58 -22.29 -6.98
CA GLN A 30 26.59 -21.38 -7.46
C GLN A 30 27.46 -21.08 -6.26
N THR A 31 28.66 -21.65 -6.27
CA THR A 31 29.61 -21.54 -5.16
C THR A 31 30.08 -20.09 -5.11
N ILE A 32 29.49 -19.29 -4.25
CA ILE A 32 29.87 -17.88 -4.08
C ILE A 32 31.06 -17.84 -3.12
N ILE A 33 32.15 -17.22 -3.56
CA ILE A 33 33.35 -17.07 -2.76
C ILE A 33 33.40 -15.63 -2.25
N ASP A 34 33.25 -15.44 -0.94
CA ASP A 34 33.42 -14.14 -0.29
C ASP A 34 34.89 -13.91 0.09
N MET A 35 35.45 -12.79 -0.38
CA MET A 35 36.85 -12.39 -0.22
C MET A 35 37.00 -11.10 0.59
N ARG A 36 35.93 -10.56 1.19
CA ARG A 36 35.95 -9.26 1.88
C ARG A 36 36.62 -9.28 3.27
N GLY A 37 37.08 -10.43 3.74
CA GLY A 37 37.77 -10.59 5.02
C GLY A 37 39.19 -11.17 4.89
N PRO A 38 39.94 -11.30 6.00
CA PRO A 38 41.31 -11.84 5.99
C PRO A 38 41.42 -13.27 5.46
N GLN A 39 40.30 -14.00 5.46
CA GLN A 39 40.21 -15.36 4.95
C GLN A 39 39.01 -15.50 4.01
N LYS A 40 39.21 -16.30 2.95
CA LYS A 40 38.21 -16.69 1.96
C LYS A 40 37.10 -17.52 2.60
N ARG A 41 35.84 -17.15 2.39
CA ARG A 41 34.66 -17.94 2.79
C ARG A 41 33.91 -18.45 1.57
N VAL A 42 33.41 -19.68 1.65
CA VAL A 42 32.62 -20.30 0.58
C VAL A 42 31.17 -20.38 1.04
N ILE A 43 30.27 -19.67 0.37
CA ILE A 43 28.84 -19.62 0.65
C ILE A 43 28.14 -20.56 -0.32
N ASN A 44 27.62 -21.67 0.22
CA ASN A 44 26.91 -22.71 -0.52
C ASN A 44 25.39 -22.64 -0.32
N ASP A 45 24.89 -21.72 0.48
CA ASP A 45 23.45 -21.57 0.70
C ASP A 45 23.11 -20.08 0.70
N ILE A 46 22.25 -19.67 -0.24
CA ILE A 46 21.71 -18.30 -0.32
C ILE A 46 20.43 -18.20 0.53
N GLY A 47 20.03 -19.29 1.19
CA GLY A 47 18.94 -19.30 2.16
C GLY A 47 19.26 -18.41 3.37
N LEU A 48 18.25 -17.60 3.76
CA LEU A 48 18.21 -16.85 5.03
C LEU A 48 18.42 -17.73 6.29
N SER A 49 18.44 -19.05 6.14
CA SER A 49 18.57 -20.07 7.18
C SER A 49 19.95 -20.21 7.80
N GLY A 50 20.98 -19.54 7.27
CA GLY A 50 22.36 -19.61 7.77
C GLY A 50 22.86 -18.37 8.50
N LEU A 51 22.06 -17.31 8.61
CA LEU A 51 22.42 -16.11 9.35
C LEU A 51 22.25 -16.39 10.85
N LYS A 52 23.32 -16.85 11.51
CA LYS A 52 23.42 -16.78 12.97
C LYS A 52 23.03 -15.36 13.40
N GLU A 53 22.23 -15.22 14.45
CA GLU A 53 21.82 -13.92 15.02
C GLU A 53 23.02 -12.98 15.28
N GLU A 54 24.22 -13.54 15.48
CA GLU A 54 25.48 -12.78 15.61
C GLU A 54 25.99 -12.12 14.31
N GLN A 55 25.57 -12.57 13.12
CA GLN A 55 25.84 -11.90 11.84
C GLN A 55 24.79 -10.83 11.50
N LEU A 56 23.59 -10.91 12.08
CA LEU A 56 22.63 -9.80 12.10
C LEU A 56 23.10 -8.71 13.07
N ALA A 57 23.89 -9.08 14.08
CA ALA A 57 24.44 -8.16 15.08
C ALA A 57 25.74 -7.46 14.65
N HIS A 58 26.42 -7.88 13.58
CA HIS A 58 27.63 -7.21 13.11
C HIS A 58 27.33 -6.06 12.14
N GLU A 59 27.12 -4.92 12.79
CA GLU A 59 27.22 -3.53 12.37
C GLU A 59 28.15 -3.24 11.17
N GLY A 60 27.52 -2.85 10.06
CA GLY A 60 28.00 -1.86 9.10
C GLY A 60 26.76 -1.18 8.50
N PRO A 61 26.76 0.14 8.21
CA PRO A 61 25.57 0.78 7.69
C PRO A 61 25.22 0.08 6.39
N MET A 62 23.98 -0.38 6.26
CA MET A 62 23.42 -0.73 4.96
C MET A 62 22.88 0.58 4.38
N PRO A 63 23.70 1.41 3.69
CA PRO A 63 23.32 2.76 3.30
C PRO A 63 22.07 2.75 2.41
N GLU A 64 21.98 1.79 1.51
CA GLU A 64 20.83 1.64 0.62
C GLU A 64 19.56 1.20 1.36
N LEU A 65 19.67 0.29 2.33
CA LEU A 65 18.52 -0.10 3.14
C LEU A 65 18.06 1.04 4.05
N GLN A 66 19.00 1.77 4.67
CA GLN A 66 18.71 2.95 5.48
C GLN A 66 18.08 4.06 4.64
N HIS A 67 18.57 4.27 3.41
CA HIS A 67 18.00 5.21 2.46
C HIS A 67 16.57 4.81 2.07
N ASN A 68 16.35 3.55 1.68
CA ASN A 68 15.03 3.04 1.31
C ASN A 68 14.04 3.11 2.48
N MET A 69 14.48 2.77 3.69
CA MET A 69 13.67 2.91 4.91
C MET A 69 13.32 4.37 5.18
N ARG A 70 14.30 5.29 5.08
CA ARG A 70 14.05 6.72 5.24
C ARG A 70 13.06 7.23 4.19
N LEU A 71 13.19 6.83 2.92
CA LEU A 71 12.26 7.23 1.86
C LEU A 71 10.82 6.78 2.18
N LEU A 72 10.63 5.54 2.62
CA LEU A 72 9.32 5.04 3.01
C LEU A 72 8.74 5.79 4.21
N VAL A 73 9.58 6.09 5.21
CA VAL A 73 9.17 6.90 6.36
C VAL A 73 8.77 8.31 5.91
N ASP A 74 9.57 8.98 5.10
CA ASP A 74 9.30 10.34 4.63
C ASP A 74 8.00 10.40 3.80
N MET A 75 7.78 9.41 2.93
CA MET A 75 6.55 9.29 2.14
C MET A 75 5.33 9.09 3.05
N THR A 76 5.41 8.14 3.99
CA THR A 76 4.29 7.86 4.91
C THR A 76 4.00 9.03 5.85
N GLU A 77 5.03 9.73 6.34
CA GLU A 77 4.85 10.97 7.10
C GLU A 77 4.15 12.04 6.27
N SER A 78 4.54 12.22 5.00
CA SER A 78 3.88 13.18 4.11
C SER A 78 2.41 12.80 3.89
N GLU A 79 2.10 11.52 3.73
CA GLU A 79 0.73 11.04 3.56
C GLU A 79 -0.12 11.26 4.81
N ILE A 80 0.42 10.97 6.00
CA ILE A 80 -0.26 11.24 7.28
C ILE A 80 -0.56 12.74 7.40
N LYS A 81 0.43 13.60 7.16
CA LYS A 81 0.25 15.07 7.19
C LYS A 81 -0.84 15.53 6.22
N LYS A 82 -0.90 14.96 5.01
CA LYS A 82 -1.95 15.26 4.01
C LYS A 82 -3.33 14.81 4.50
N VAL A 83 -3.44 13.59 5.03
CA VAL A 83 -4.69 13.06 5.56
C VAL A 83 -5.19 13.92 6.72
N ASP A 84 -4.31 14.31 7.64
CA ASP A 84 -4.65 15.19 8.77
C ASP A 84 -5.13 16.56 8.32
N ALA A 85 -4.49 17.15 7.30
CA ALA A 85 -4.94 18.41 6.71
C ALA A 85 -6.32 18.29 6.08
N ARG A 86 -6.60 17.20 5.34
CA ARG A 86 -7.92 16.94 4.75
C ARG A 86 -8.98 16.74 5.83
N ILE A 87 -8.67 16.02 6.92
CA ILE A 87 -9.61 15.82 8.03
C ILE A 87 -9.98 17.17 8.65
N ARG A 88 -9.00 18.05 8.90
CA ARG A 88 -9.26 19.40 9.41
C ARG A 88 -10.14 20.21 8.47
N HIS A 89 -9.77 20.29 7.19
CA HIS A 89 -10.58 21.00 6.20
C HIS A 89 -12.00 20.44 6.13
N SER A 90 -12.18 19.12 6.10
CA SER A 90 -13.51 18.51 6.05
C SER A 90 -14.34 18.84 7.29
N LYS A 91 -13.73 18.89 8.47
CA LYS A 91 -14.40 19.31 9.71
C LYS A 91 -14.83 20.78 9.65
N ASP A 92 -13.94 21.65 9.19
CA ASP A 92 -14.23 23.09 9.07
C ASP A 92 -15.34 23.35 8.04
N THR A 93 -15.30 22.68 6.88
CA THR A 93 -16.35 22.74 5.87
C THR A 93 -17.68 22.22 6.41
N ARG A 94 -17.67 21.11 7.16
CA ARG A 94 -18.89 20.58 7.78
C ARG A 94 -19.51 21.61 8.74
N LEU A 95 -18.71 22.22 9.61
CA LEU A 95 -19.19 23.23 10.55
C LEU A 95 -19.77 24.47 9.82
N LEU A 96 -19.11 24.89 8.75
CA LEU A 96 -19.58 26.00 7.92
C LEU A 96 -20.92 25.68 7.27
N LEU A 97 -21.06 24.48 6.68
CA LEU A 97 -22.31 24.01 6.10
C LEU A 97 -23.43 23.87 7.13
N GLU A 98 -23.15 23.37 8.33
CA GLU A 98 -24.13 23.27 9.43
C GLU A 98 -24.65 24.65 9.84
N LYS A 99 -23.77 25.65 9.91
CA LYS A 99 -24.16 27.04 10.19
C LYS A 99 -25.03 27.62 9.07
N GLU A 100 -24.64 27.37 7.83
CA GLU A 100 -25.38 27.86 6.66
C GLU A 100 -26.75 27.20 6.54
N MET A 101 -26.87 25.90 6.83
CA MET A 101 -28.15 25.21 6.89
C MET A 101 -29.07 25.83 7.94
N LYS A 102 -28.57 26.13 9.15
CA LYS A 102 -29.39 26.82 10.16
C LYS A 102 -29.88 28.18 9.69
N ARG A 103 -29.00 28.97 9.09
CA ARG A 103 -29.33 30.29 8.52
C ARG A 103 -30.44 30.17 7.47
N LEU A 104 -30.34 29.20 6.57
CA LEU A 104 -31.34 28.97 5.53
C LEU A 104 -32.67 28.45 6.08
N GLU A 105 -32.66 27.63 7.14
CA GLU A 105 -33.88 27.16 7.79
C GLU A 105 -34.63 28.32 8.48
N GLU A 106 -33.89 29.24 9.11
CA GLU A 106 -34.45 30.48 9.68
C GLU A 106 -35.08 31.37 8.59
N GLU A 107 -34.36 31.63 7.49
CA GLU A 107 -34.87 32.42 6.36
C GLU A 107 -36.11 31.78 5.72
N LYS A 108 -36.13 30.45 5.60
CA LYS A 108 -37.28 29.72 5.10
C LYS A 108 -38.50 29.90 6.01
N GLY A 109 -38.33 29.77 7.32
CA GLY A 109 -39.41 29.97 8.29
C GLY A 109 -39.96 31.40 8.26
N GLU A 110 -39.09 32.41 8.13
CA GLU A 110 -39.51 33.80 7.93
C GLU A 110 -40.31 33.99 6.64
N ALA A 111 -39.86 33.39 5.53
CA ALA A 111 -40.56 33.45 4.25
C ALA A 111 -41.94 32.77 4.31
N GLU A 112 -42.05 31.62 4.98
CA GLU A 112 -43.32 30.92 5.22
C GLU A 112 -44.30 31.80 6.03
N ASN A 113 -43.83 32.42 7.12
CA ASN A 113 -44.62 33.37 7.92
C ASN A 113 -45.09 34.57 7.07
N HIS A 114 -44.21 35.12 6.22
CA HIS A 114 -44.59 36.19 5.31
C HIS A 114 -45.65 35.73 4.30
N MET A 115 -45.53 34.53 3.75
CA MET A 115 -46.55 33.97 2.86
C MET A 115 -47.91 33.81 3.55
N GLU A 116 -47.94 33.35 4.79
CA GLU A 116 -49.17 33.23 5.58
C GLU A 116 -49.83 34.60 5.82
N THR A 117 -49.04 35.61 6.20
CA THR A 117 -49.56 36.97 6.40
C THR A 117 -50.09 37.58 5.10
N PHE A 118 -49.37 37.44 3.98
CA PHE A 118 -49.86 37.89 2.66
C PHE A 118 -51.14 37.18 2.23
N SER A 119 -51.23 35.86 2.46
CA SER A 119 -52.44 35.07 2.20
C SER A 119 -53.63 35.59 3.00
N LEU A 120 -53.44 35.87 4.30
CA LEU A 120 -54.47 36.41 5.17
C LEU A 120 -54.95 37.79 4.67
N VAL A 121 -54.04 38.71 4.36
CA VAL A 121 -54.40 40.04 3.83
C VAL A 121 -55.15 39.93 2.50
N ALA A 122 -54.71 39.07 1.58
CA ALA A 122 -55.38 38.83 0.30
C ALA A 122 -56.77 38.19 0.47
N SER A 123 -57.02 37.46 1.55
CA SER A 123 -58.34 36.91 1.89
C SER A 123 -59.30 37.99 2.43
N VAL A 124 -58.78 38.96 3.20
CA VAL A 124 -59.57 40.04 3.80
C VAL A 124 -59.92 41.11 2.77
N GLY A 125 -58.99 41.47 1.88
CA GLY A 125 -59.19 42.50 0.85
C GLY A 125 -60.10 42.08 -0.33
N ARG A 126 -60.65 40.86 -0.32
CA ARG A 126 -61.61 40.35 -1.33
C ARG A 126 -63.08 40.42 -0.87
N LYS A 127 -63.37 41.00 0.28
CA LYS A 127 -64.72 41.36 0.72
C LYS A 127 -65.04 42.81 0.37
#